data_AF-A0A953LJI0-F1
#
_entry.id   AF-A0A953LJI0-F1
#
_cell.length_a   1.000
_cell.length_b   1.000
_cell.length_c   1.000
_cell.angle_alpha   90.00
_cell.angle_beta   90.00
_cell.angle_gamma   90.00
#
_symmetry.space_group_name_H-M   'P 1'
#
loop_
_entity.id
_entity.type
_entity.pdbx_description
1 polymer ?
#
loop_
_entity_poly.entity_id
_entity_poly.type
_entity_poly.pdbx_seq_one_letter_code
_entity_poly.pdbx_strand_id
1 'polypeptide(L)'
;MSVQRHRVRPGTYCDSVVLMQLQRALEGEPGVEQAAALMATPANREILENGAMWSDELAVHRPDDLLIVVRAGDSDAAEAALERIDDLLRQRAESRPTRHRYRSLAKALEDHPEAAWVAVSTPGAHAAPVAREALAAGRHVFLYSDNVSLDDEVELKKEAGRRGRLVLGPDCGTSILGGLGFGFSNRVRRGPIGLVGASGTGLQAVSCAVDTLGSGISQAIGTGGRDLSSRVAGRTTRQALELLSRDPDTKVLGLISKPPDPAVATDLIAYANSLGKPVVVGFVGGGSNQDLGRVELASSLARTAERLVAR
;
A
#
# COMPACT_ATOMS: atom_id res chain seq x y z
N MET A 1 42.01 -11.81 -14.26
CA MET A 1 41.89 -10.98 -13.04
C MET A 1 40.52 -10.38 -13.10
N SER A 2 39.74 -10.48 -12.03
CA SER A 2 38.41 -9.90 -12.01
C SER A 2 38.47 -8.39 -12.25
N VAL A 3 37.57 -7.88 -13.06
CA VAL A 3 37.47 -6.45 -13.39
C VAL A 3 36.15 -5.90 -12.88
N GLN A 4 36.16 -4.63 -12.51
CA GLN A 4 34.97 -3.90 -12.13
C GLN A 4 34.63 -2.87 -13.21
N ARG A 5 33.36 -2.83 -13.59
CA ARG A 5 32.77 -1.82 -14.46
C ARG A 5 31.53 -1.25 -13.80
N HIS A 6 31.20 -0.03 -14.16
CA HIS A 6 30.05 0.64 -13.60
C HIS A 6 29.36 1.50 -14.67
N ARG A 7 28.09 1.81 -14.42
CA ARG A 7 27.30 2.70 -15.24
C ARG A 7 26.32 3.48 -14.37
N VAL A 8 26.31 4.80 -14.54
CA VAL A 8 25.36 5.69 -13.89
C VAL A 8 24.33 6.11 -14.92
N ARG A 9 23.04 5.99 -14.59
CA ARG A 9 21.92 6.42 -15.44
C ARG A 9 21.18 7.58 -14.76
N PRO A 10 21.48 8.83 -15.18
CA PRO A 10 20.88 10.01 -14.57
C PRO A 10 19.35 10.04 -14.74
N GLY A 11 18.64 10.43 -13.68
CA GLY A 11 17.18 10.62 -13.69
C GLY A 11 16.36 9.37 -14.00
N THR A 12 16.96 8.18 -13.93
CA THR A 12 16.30 6.91 -14.18
C THR A 12 15.86 6.29 -12.86
N TYR A 13 14.67 6.67 -12.38
CA TYR A 13 14.10 6.07 -11.18
C TYR A 13 13.59 4.65 -11.41
N CYS A 14 14.04 3.72 -10.57
CA CYS A 14 13.58 2.34 -10.50
C CYS A 14 13.11 2.02 -9.07
N ASP A 15 11.95 1.38 -8.93
CA ASP A 15 11.52 0.86 -7.63
C ASP A 15 12.34 -0.37 -7.19
N SER A 16 12.28 -0.71 -5.91
CA SER A 16 13.08 -1.81 -5.34
C SER A 16 12.83 -3.17 -5.99
N VAL A 17 11.63 -3.43 -6.54
CA VAL A 17 11.32 -4.67 -7.26
C VAL A 17 12.08 -4.70 -8.59
N VAL A 18 12.11 -3.59 -9.31
CA VAL A 18 12.91 -3.45 -10.54
C VAL A 18 14.39 -3.68 -10.23
N LEU A 19 14.91 -2.99 -9.21
CA LEU A 19 16.32 -3.08 -8.83
C LEU A 19 16.72 -4.52 -8.49
N MET A 20 15.90 -5.22 -7.71
CA MET A 20 16.12 -6.63 -7.38
C MET A 20 16.05 -7.53 -8.62
N GLN A 21 15.13 -7.28 -9.55
CA GLN A 21 15.05 -8.01 -10.82
C GLN A 21 16.28 -7.77 -11.71
N LEU A 22 16.76 -6.53 -11.81
CA LEU A 22 17.94 -6.17 -12.57
C LEU A 22 19.21 -6.79 -11.97
N GLN A 23 19.39 -6.69 -10.66
CA GLN A 23 20.52 -7.32 -9.96
C GLN A 23 20.53 -8.84 -10.18
N ARG A 24 19.39 -9.51 -9.99
CA ARG A 24 19.29 -10.96 -10.21
C ARG A 24 19.56 -11.36 -11.65
N ALA A 25 19.17 -10.54 -12.62
CA ALA A 25 19.47 -10.78 -14.03
C ALA A 25 20.98 -10.69 -14.28
N LEU A 26 21.65 -9.65 -13.76
CA LEU A 26 23.11 -9.49 -13.87
C LEU A 26 23.89 -10.65 -13.23
N GLU A 27 23.51 -11.05 -12.01
CA GLU A 27 24.17 -12.16 -11.30
C GLU A 27 23.98 -13.52 -12.02
N GLY A 28 23.01 -13.61 -12.94
CA GLY A 28 22.79 -14.79 -13.77
C GLY A 28 23.62 -14.81 -15.06
N GLU A 29 24.30 -13.71 -15.42
CA GLU A 29 25.08 -13.63 -16.66
C GLU A 29 26.43 -14.38 -16.53
N PRO A 30 26.86 -15.12 -17.57
CA PRO A 30 28.12 -15.85 -17.55
C PRO A 30 29.32 -14.95 -17.27
N GLY A 31 30.16 -15.35 -16.31
CA GLY A 31 31.38 -14.63 -15.96
C GLY A 31 31.20 -13.47 -14.98
N VAL A 32 29.95 -13.12 -14.61
CA VAL A 32 29.68 -12.17 -13.52
C VAL A 32 29.88 -12.86 -12.17
N GLU A 33 30.71 -12.24 -11.33
CA GLU A 33 31.01 -12.72 -9.97
C GLU A 33 30.12 -12.02 -8.94
N GLN A 34 29.84 -10.73 -9.16
CA GLN A 34 29.02 -9.90 -8.28
C GLN A 34 28.43 -8.73 -9.06
N ALA A 35 27.19 -8.36 -8.73
CA ALA A 35 26.52 -7.23 -9.35
C ALA A 35 25.66 -6.46 -8.36
N ALA A 36 25.47 -5.17 -8.63
CA ALA A 36 24.56 -4.30 -7.88
C ALA A 36 23.81 -3.39 -8.84
N ALA A 37 22.50 -3.27 -8.62
CA ALA A 37 21.64 -2.27 -9.26
C ALA A 37 20.88 -1.54 -8.16
N LEU A 38 21.21 -0.27 -7.90
CA LEU A 38 20.74 0.48 -6.74
C LEU A 38 20.41 1.92 -7.11
N MET A 39 19.45 2.55 -6.43
CA MET A 39 19.34 4.02 -6.46
C MET A 39 20.55 4.63 -5.73
N ALA A 40 21.04 5.77 -6.20
CA ALA A 40 22.24 6.43 -5.68
C ALA A 40 21.99 7.18 -4.34
N THR A 41 21.30 6.53 -3.40
CA THR A 41 21.01 7.08 -2.07
C THR A 41 22.19 6.89 -1.12
N PRO A 42 22.31 7.70 -0.05
CA PRO A 42 23.36 7.53 0.95
C PRO A 42 23.40 6.12 1.56
N ALA A 43 22.23 5.54 1.88
CA ALA A 43 22.15 4.19 2.43
C ALA A 43 22.65 3.12 1.44
N ASN A 44 22.33 3.26 0.15
CA ASN A 44 22.79 2.31 -0.86
C ASN A 44 24.28 2.47 -1.20
N ARG A 45 24.83 3.68 -1.03
CA ARG A 45 26.27 3.90 -1.14
C ARG A 45 27.03 3.11 -0.07
N GLU A 46 26.57 3.12 1.17
CA GLU A 46 27.17 2.32 2.26
C GLU A 46 27.15 0.81 1.92
N ILE A 47 26.11 0.32 1.23
CA ILE A 47 26.04 -1.07 0.76
C ILE A 47 27.15 -1.35 -0.26
N LEU A 48 27.37 -0.46 -1.23
CA LEU A 48 28.43 -0.62 -2.24
C LEU A 48 29.83 -0.54 -1.62
N GLU A 49 30.05 0.35 -0.65
CA GLU A 49 31.32 0.48 0.07
C GLU A 49 31.63 -0.81 0.86
N ASN A 50 30.67 -1.32 1.63
CA ASN A 50 30.80 -2.58 2.37
C ASN A 50 31.01 -3.79 1.46
N GLY A 51 30.41 -3.78 0.26
CA GLY A 51 30.58 -4.81 -0.76
C GLY A 51 31.88 -4.68 -1.56
N ALA A 52 32.75 -3.72 -1.25
CA ALA A 52 33.94 -3.37 -2.03
C ALA A 52 33.66 -3.07 -3.52
N MET A 53 32.44 -2.65 -3.84
CA MET A 53 31.97 -2.32 -5.20
C MET A 53 31.90 -0.80 -5.45
N TRP A 54 32.27 0.01 -4.47
CA TRP A 54 32.35 1.45 -4.62
C TRP A 54 33.65 1.88 -5.32
N SER A 55 33.58 2.93 -6.15
CA SER A 55 34.75 3.64 -6.71
C SER A 55 34.50 5.14 -6.73
N ASP A 56 35.56 5.95 -6.67
CA ASP A 56 35.44 7.42 -6.68
C ASP A 56 34.80 7.97 -7.97
N GLU A 57 34.86 7.19 -9.05
CA GLU A 57 34.18 7.48 -10.32
C GLU A 57 32.65 7.51 -10.19
N LEU A 58 32.10 6.88 -9.14
CA LEU A 58 30.67 6.90 -8.80
C LEU A 58 30.27 8.10 -7.94
N ALA A 59 31.20 8.97 -7.51
CA ALA A 59 30.91 10.02 -6.53
C ALA A 59 29.97 11.14 -7.05
N VAL A 60 29.81 11.28 -8.36
CA VAL A 60 28.93 12.29 -8.98
C VAL A 60 27.57 11.67 -9.34
N HIS A 61 26.66 11.66 -8.38
CA HIS A 61 25.28 11.19 -8.58
C HIS A 61 24.28 12.01 -7.76
N ARG A 62 23.02 12.00 -8.19
CA ARG A 62 21.86 12.46 -7.42
C ARG A 62 21.15 11.25 -6.83
N PRO A 63 20.45 11.38 -5.68
CA PRO A 63 19.72 10.24 -5.08
C PRO A 63 18.76 9.50 -6.00
N ASP A 64 18.26 10.16 -7.06
CA ASP A 64 17.34 9.62 -8.05
C ASP A 64 18.02 8.95 -9.26
N ASP A 65 19.35 8.87 -9.27
CA ASP A 65 20.11 8.21 -10.34
C ASP A 65 20.22 6.71 -10.07
N LEU A 66 20.22 5.91 -11.14
CA LEU A 66 20.44 4.46 -11.06
C LEU A 66 21.93 4.16 -11.18
N LEU A 67 22.49 3.50 -10.16
CA LEU A 67 23.85 2.96 -10.14
C LEU A 67 23.82 1.49 -10.51
N ILE A 68 24.65 1.11 -11.47
CA ILE A 68 24.90 -0.27 -11.85
C ILE A 68 26.38 -0.53 -11.69
N VAL A 69 26.75 -1.56 -10.93
CA VAL A 69 28.13 -2.01 -10.76
C VAL A 69 28.21 -3.50 -11.04
N VAL A 70 29.18 -3.91 -11.85
CA VAL A 70 29.41 -5.30 -12.23
C VAL A 70 30.87 -5.64 -11.97
N ARG A 71 31.11 -6.73 -11.26
CA ARG A 71 32.40 -7.40 -11.16
C ARG A 71 32.34 -8.72 -11.90
N ALA A 72 33.27 -8.94 -12.82
CA ALA A 72 33.31 -10.12 -13.67
C ALA A 72 34.75 -10.63 -13.85
N GLY A 73 34.89 -11.88 -14.27
CA GLY A 73 36.20 -12.53 -14.46
C GLY A 73 37.07 -11.89 -15.55
N ASP A 74 36.46 -11.19 -16.50
CA ASP A 74 37.09 -10.43 -17.57
C ASP A 74 36.23 -9.24 -18.04
N SER A 75 36.81 -8.40 -18.92
CA SER A 75 36.17 -7.16 -19.38
C SER A 75 35.01 -7.40 -20.33
N ASP A 76 35.01 -8.50 -21.08
CA ASP A 76 33.97 -8.79 -22.06
C ASP A 76 32.69 -9.23 -21.34
N ALA A 77 32.82 -10.07 -20.30
CA ALA A 77 31.72 -10.45 -19.43
C ALA A 77 31.12 -9.25 -18.68
N ALA A 78 31.97 -8.32 -18.20
CA ALA A 78 31.49 -7.11 -17.54
C ALA A 78 30.69 -6.19 -18.47
N GLU A 79 31.17 -5.96 -19.69
CA GLU A 79 30.45 -5.12 -20.67
C GLU A 79 29.17 -5.81 -21.17
N ALA A 80 29.20 -7.11 -21.46
CA ALA A 80 28.01 -7.86 -21.86
C ALA A 80 26.89 -7.78 -20.81
N ALA A 81 27.23 -7.86 -19.53
CA ALA A 81 26.29 -7.70 -18.44
C ALA A 81 25.70 -6.27 -18.36
N LEU A 82 26.53 -5.24 -18.59
CA LEU A 82 26.05 -3.85 -18.65
C LEU A 82 25.12 -3.61 -19.86
N GLU A 83 25.45 -4.15 -21.03
CA GLU A 83 24.60 -4.11 -22.23
C GLU A 83 23.26 -4.83 -22.00
N ARG A 84 23.28 -5.97 -21.31
CA ARG A 84 22.08 -6.71 -20.96
C ARG A 84 21.08 -5.88 -20.16
N ILE A 85 21.57 -5.08 -19.20
CA ILE A 85 20.72 -4.16 -18.44
C ILE A 85 20.10 -3.11 -19.35
N ASP A 86 20.86 -2.58 -20.29
CA ASP A 86 20.38 -1.54 -21.18
C ASP A 86 19.21 -2.05 -22.04
N ASP A 87 19.28 -3.30 -22.48
CA ASP A 87 18.19 -3.98 -23.16
C ASP A 87 16.99 -4.25 -22.25
N LEU A 88 17.21 -4.72 -21.01
CA LEU A 88 16.12 -4.94 -20.05
C LEU A 88 15.38 -3.64 -19.72
N LEU A 89 16.10 -2.54 -19.56
CA LEU A 89 15.54 -1.21 -19.34
C LEU A 89 14.79 -0.71 -20.59
N ARG A 90 15.31 -0.94 -21.80
CA ARG A 90 14.67 -0.55 -23.06
C ARG A 90 13.37 -1.32 -23.29
N GLN A 91 13.37 -2.64 -23.15
CA GLN A 91 12.17 -3.49 -23.26
C GLN A 91 11.10 -3.07 -22.26
N ARG A 92 11.50 -2.66 -21.05
CA ARG A 92 10.60 -2.14 -20.03
C ARG A 92 10.02 -0.77 -20.38
N ALA A 93 10.80 0.09 -21.04
CA ALA A 93 10.33 1.39 -21.52
C ALA A 93 9.31 1.24 -22.66
N GLU A 94 9.55 0.30 -23.60
CA GLU A 94 8.69 0.02 -24.74
C GLU A 94 7.37 -0.67 -24.35
N SER A 95 7.40 -1.52 -23.32
CA SER A 95 6.19 -2.18 -22.79
C SER A 95 5.34 -1.29 -21.87
N ARG A 96 5.81 -0.10 -21.50
CA ARG A 96 5.00 0.85 -20.72
C ARG A 96 3.97 1.51 -21.65
N PRO A 97 2.66 1.37 -21.39
CA PRO A 97 1.67 2.17 -22.09
C PRO A 97 2.02 3.65 -21.89
N THR A 98 1.92 4.44 -22.97
CA THR A 98 2.12 5.89 -22.96
C THR A 98 1.05 6.56 -22.10
N ARG A 99 1.23 6.53 -20.78
CA ARG A 99 0.38 7.26 -19.85
C ARG A 99 0.69 8.74 -19.96
N HIS A 100 -0.29 9.52 -20.41
CA HIS A 100 -0.26 10.96 -20.34
C HIS A 100 -0.01 11.39 -18.88
N ARG A 101 1.02 12.22 -18.66
CA ARG A 101 1.37 12.72 -17.32
C ARG A 101 0.81 14.13 -17.17
N TYR A 102 -0.07 14.30 -16.20
CA TYR A 102 -0.60 15.60 -15.82
C TYR A 102 0.33 16.31 -14.83
N ARG A 103 0.38 17.64 -14.92
CA ARG A 103 1.14 18.49 -13.97
C ARG A 103 0.31 18.99 -12.79
N SER A 104 -1.02 18.83 -12.85
CA SER A 104 -1.95 19.20 -11.77
C SER A 104 -3.08 18.18 -11.67
N LEU A 105 -3.62 18.02 -10.47
CA LEU A 105 -4.78 17.17 -10.22
C LEU A 105 -6.02 17.75 -10.92
N ALA A 106 -6.23 19.08 -10.84
CA ALA A 106 -7.29 19.76 -11.57
C ALA A 106 -7.36 19.37 -13.05
N LYS A 107 -6.24 19.43 -13.79
CA LYS A 107 -6.23 19.09 -15.22
C LYS A 107 -6.51 17.61 -15.46
N ALA A 108 -5.99 16.73 -14.61
CA ALA A 108 -6.28 15.30 -14.69
C ALA A 108 -7.78 15.01 -14.48
N LEU A 109 -8.44 15.72 -13.57
CA LEU A 109 -9.88 15.56 -13.29
C LEU A 109 -10.78 16.21 -14.34
N GLU A 110 -10.32 17.25 -15.04
CA GLU A 110 -11.00 17.79 -16.22
C GLU A 110 -11.05 16.76 -17.35
N ASP A 111 -9.93 16.08 -17.61
CA ASP A 111 -9.82 15.13 -18.71
C ASP A 111 -10.40 13.74 -18.32
N HIS A 112 -10.57 13.48 -17.02
CA HIS A 112 -11.16 12.26 -16.45
C HIS A 112 -12.25 12.56 -15.41
N PRO A 113 -13.39 13.17 -15.81
CA PRO A 113 -14.45 13.56 -14.89
C PRO A 113 -15.13 12.36 -14.20
N GLU A 114 -15.03 11.16 -14.78
CA GLU A 114 -15.56 9.91 -14.24
C GLU A 114 -14.74 9.36 -13.07
N ALA A 115 -13.50 9.80 -12.89
CA ALA A 115 -12.62 9.30 -11.84
C ALA A 115 -13.18 9.57 -10.44
N ALA A 116 -13.64 8.55 -9.74
CA ALA A 116 -14.25 8.70 -8.40
C ALA A 116 -13.21 8.77 -7.26
N TRP A 117 -12.01 8.24 -7.49
CA TRP A 117 -10.96 8.09 -6.49
C TRP A 117 -9.68 8.82 -6.89
N VAL A 118 -9.04 9.46 -5.92
CA VAL A 118 -7.68 10.00 -6.03
C VAL A 118 -6.79 9.25 -5.06
N ALA A 119 -5.75 8.58 -5.59
CA ALA A 119 -4.72 7.93 -4.79
C ALA A 119 -3.55 8.91 -4.57
N VAL A 120 -3.25 9.20 -3.31
CA VAL A 120 -2.21 10.16 -2.90
C VAL A 120 -1.07 9.41 -2.22
N SER A 121 0.11 9.49 -2.83
CA SER A 121 1.35 8.86 -2.37
C SER A 121 2.54 9.82 -2.44
N THR A 122 2.29 11.12 -2.25
CA THR A 122 3.32 12.16 -2.15
C THR A 122 3.98 12.15 -0.76
N PRO A 123 5.11 12.85 -0.54
CA PRO A 123 5.63 13.05 0.81
C PRO A 123 4.56 13.64 1.75
N GLY A 124 4.58 13.23 3.03
CA GLY A 124 3.52 13.56 4.00
C GLY A 124 3.19 15.05 4.10
N ALA A 125 4.22 15.90 4.09
CA ALA A 125 4.08 17.36 4.11
C ALA A 125 3.24 17.94 2.95
N HIS A 126 3.12 17.22 1.84
CA HIS A 126 2.36 17.65 0.66
C HIS A 126 1.05 16.89 0.47
N ALA A 127 0.82 15.81 1.23
CA ALA A 127 -0.29 14.91 0.98
C ALA A 127 -1.64 15.51 1.41
N ALA A 128 -1.69 16.25 2.52
CA ALA A 128 -2.92 16.87 3.00
C ALA A 128 -3.48 17.95 2.05
N PRO A 129 -2.67 18.88 1.50
CA PRO A 129 -3.13 19.79 0.44
C PRO A 129 -3.75 19.08 -0.77
N VAL A 130 -3.11 18.02 -1.28
CA VAL A 130 -3.63 17.25 -2.43
C VAL A 130 -4.94 16.55 -2.08
N ALA A 131 -5.04 15.97 -0.88
CA ALA A 131 -6.28 15.34 -0.41
C ALA A 131 -7.43 16.37 -0.28
N ARG A 132 -7.15 17.59 0.19
CA ARG A 132 -8.14 18.67 0.23
C ARG A 132 -8.61 19.07 -1.17
N GLU A 133 -7.70 19.18 -2.14
CA GLU A 133 -8.05 19.46 -3.54
C GLU A 133 -8.96 18.37 -4.11
N ALA A 134 -8.64 17.10 -3.87
CA ALA A 134 -9.47 15.96 -4.28
C ALA A 134 -10.88 15.99 -3.66
N LEU A 135 -10.99 16.27 -2.36
CA LEU A 135 -12.28 16.40 -1.67
C LEU A 135 -13.08 17.62 -2.16
N ALA A 136 -12.39 18.74 -2.43
CA ALA A 136 -13.00 19.93 -3.02
C ALA A 136 -13.62 19.63 -4.38
N ALA A 137 -12.94 18.81 -5.19
CA ALA A 137 -13.42 18.29 -6.46
C ALA A 137 -14.43 17.13 -6.35
N GLY A 138 -14.91 16.81 -5.13
CA GLY A 138 -15.95 15.81 -4.90
C GLY A 138 -15.49 14.36 -5.02
N ARG A 139 -14.20 14.08 -4.88
CA ARG A 139 -13.62 12.74 -5.03
C ARG A 139 -13.39 12.06 -3.69
N HIS A 140 -13.38 10.73 -3.70
CA HIS A 140 -12.88 9.94 -2.57
C HIS A 140 -11.35 9.93 -2.60
N VAL A 141 -10.72 9.79 -1.43
CA VAL A 141 -9.27 9.82 -1.31
C VAL A 141 -8.77 8.51 -0.72
N PHE A 142 -7.84 7.88 -1.43
CA PHE A 142 -6.96 6.85 -0.87
C PHE A 142 -5.63 7.52 -0.52
N LEU A 143 -5.38 7.73 0.77
CA LEU A 143 -4.23 8.45 1.29
C LEU A 143 -3.19 7.46 1.82
N TYR A 144 -2.35 6.99 0.89
CA TYR A 144 -1.24 6.08 1.20
C TYR A 144 -0.15 6.77 2.02
N SER A 145 0.10 8.05 1.73
CA SER A 145 1.13 8.84 2.39
C SER A 145 1.05 8.77 3.92
N ASP A 146 2.18 8.48 4.54
CA ASP A 146 2.40 8.63 5.98
C ASP A 146 3.00 10.03 6.28
N ASN A 147 3.25 10.34 7.56
CA ASN A 147 3.78 11.62 8.05
C ASN A 147 2.86 12.81 7.76
N VAL A 148 1.55 12.56 7.69
CA VAL A 148 0.52 13.60 7.73
C VAL A 148 0.18 13.90 9.20
N SER A 149 0.02 15.17 9.55
CA SER A 149 -0.28 15.57 10.93
C SER A 149 -1.61 14.97 11.40
N LEU A 150 -1.76 14.76 12.72
CA LEU A 150 -3.01 14.27 13.30
C LEU A 150 -4.16 15.27 13.07
N ASP A 151 -3.87 16.57 13.12
CA ASP A 151 -4.89 17.60 12.91
C ASP A 151 -5.36 17.62 11.46
N ASP A 152 -4.45 17.46 10.49
CA ASP A 152 -4.83 17.29 9.09
C ASP A 152 -5.68 16.04 8.87
N GLU A 153 -5.32 14.90 9.47
CA GLU A 153 -6.10 13.66 9.39
C GLU A 153 -7.54 13.87 9.90
N VAL A 154 -7.68 14.46 11.09
CA VAL A 154 -8.98 14.73 11.71
C VAL A 154 -9.82 15.64 10.82
N GLU A 155 -9.25 16.74 10.32
CA GLU A 155 -9.97 17.68 9.48
C GLU A 155 -10.34 17.10 8.10
N LEU A 156 -9.44 16.33 7.48
CA LEU A 156 -9.73 15.63 6.22
C LEU A 156 -10.89 14.64 6.39
N LYS A 157 -10.89 13.82 7.44
CA LYS A 157 -11.96 12.84 7.70
C LYS A 157 -13.29 13.51 8.05
N LYS A 158 -13.27 14.64 8.78
CA LYS A 158 -14.47 15.45 9.03
C LYS A 158 -15.03 16.06 7.75
N GLU A 159 -14.18 16.67 6.92
CA GLU A 159 -14.59 17.25 5.64
C GLU A 159 -15.18 16.19 4.71
N ALA A 160 -14.52 15.03 4.60
CA ALA A 160 -15.01 13.91 3.83
C ALA A 160 -16.42 13.48 4.29
N GLY A 161 -16.61 13.34 5.60
CA GLY A 161 -17.92 13.04 6.17
C GLY A 161 -19.00 14.08 5.82
N ARG A 162 -18.69 15.38 5.92
CA ARG A 162 -19.61 16.46 5.52
C ARG A 162 -19.99 16.41 4.04
N ARG A 163 -19.10 15.91 3.18
CA ARG A 163 -19.31 15.79 1.73
C ARG A 163 -19.90 14.45 1.28
N GLY A 164 -20.12 13.49 2.20
CA GLY A 164 -20.47 12.13 1.82
C GLY A 164 -19.36 11.41 1.02
N ARG A 165 -18.10 11.79 1.27
CA ARG A 165 -16.90 11.18 0.68
C ARG A 165 -16.11 10.40 1.73
N LEU A 166 -15.18 9.58 1.25
CA LEU A 166 -14.30 8.78 2.10
C LEU A 166 -12.87 9.30 1.98
N VAL A 167 -12.16 9.30 3.11
CA VAL A 167 -10.70 9.39 3.17
C VAL A 167 -10.19 8.12 3.84
N LEU A 168 -9.52 7.29 3.06
CA LEU A 168 -8.88 6.06 3.50
C LEU A 168 -7.43 6.39 3.86
N GLY A 169 -7.10 6.52 5.14
CA GLY A 169 -5.79 6.99 5.59
C GLY A 169 -5.86 8.32 6.35
N PRO A 170 -4.72 8.98 6.64
CA PRO A 170 -3.36 8.70 6.17
C PRO A 170 -2.78 7.34 6.58
N ASP A 171 -1.64 6.98 6.00
CA ASP A 171 -0.98 5.68 6.24
C ASP A 171 -1.94 4.50 5.96
N CYS A 172 -2.69 4.59 4.87
CA CYS A 172 -3.54 3.50 4.41
C CYS A 172 -2.78 2.63 3.40
N GLY A 173 -2.22 1.52 3.88
CA GLY A 173 -1.44 0.62 3.03
C GLY A 173 -2.27 -0.27 2.09
N THR A 174 -3.53 -0.57 2.42
CA THR A 174 -4.30 -1.62 1.74
C THR A 174 -5.79 -1.27 1.65
N SER A 175 -6.38 -1.40 0.47
CA SER A 175 -7.84 -1.53 0.29
C SER A 175 -8.16 -2.36 -0.96
N ILE A 176 -9.35 -2.97 -0.99
CA ILE A 176 -9.90 -3.69 -2.14
C ILE A 176 -11.34 -3.19 -2.34
N LEU A 177 -11.56 -2.37 -3.37
CA LEU A 177 -12.84 -1.71 -3.64
C LEU A 177 -13.40 -2.18 -4.97
N GLY A 178 -14.55 -2.85 -4.97
CA GLY A 178 -15.14 -3.43 -6.19
C GLY A 178 -14.23 -4.47 -6.87
N GLY A 179 -13.31 -5.08 -6.11
CA GLY A 179 -12.28 -5.99 -6.63
C GLY A 179 -11.00 -5.30 -7.10
N LEU A 180 -10.96 -3.96 -7.13
CA LEU A 180 -9.77 -3.17 -7.45
C LEU A 180 -8.92 -2.97 -6.20
N GLY A 181 -7.64 -3.31 -6.31
CA GLY A 181 -6.66 -3.12 -5.25
C GLY A 181 -6.10 -1.70 -5.19
N PHE A 182 -6.03 -1.13 -3.99
CA PHE A 182 -5.33 0.12 -3.68
C PHE A 182 -4.18 -0.15 -2.71
N GLY A 183 -3.01 0.42 -2.98
CA GLY A 183 -1.78 0.15 -2.23
C GLY A 183 -1.34 -1.31 -2.36
N PHE A 184 -0.87 -1.90 -1.26
CA PHE A 184 -0.49 -3.30 -1.17
C PHE A 184 -1.74 -4.16 -0.97
N SER A 185 -2.17 -4.82 -2.04
CA SER A 185 -3.40 -5.62 -2.05
C SER A 185 -3.16 -7.00 -2.66
N ASN A 186 -4.10 -7.91 -2.43
CA ASN A 186 -4.04 -9.28 -2.92
C ASN A 186 -5.24 -9.54 -3.83
N ARG A 187 -5.03 -10.29 -4.92
CA ARG A 187 -6.14 -10.78 -5.74
C ARG A 187 -6.85 -11.90 -4.98
N VAL A 188 -8.05 -11.61 -4.50
CA VAL A 188 -8.91 -12.55 -3.76
C VAL A 188 -10.25 -12.71 -4.48
N ARG A 189 -10.96 -13.81 -4.23
CA ARG A 189 -12.29 -14.05 -4.79
C ARG A 189 -13.28 -12.98 -4.34
N ARG A 190 -14.23 -12.65 -5.23
CA ARG A 190 -15.41 -11.86 -4.88
C ARG A 190 -16.33 -12.71 -4.02
N GLY A 191 -16.97 -12.13 -3.01
CA GLY A 191 -17.87 -12.85 -2.13
C GLY A 191 -18.56 -11.94 -1.10
N PRO A 192 -19.22 -12.54 -0.09
CA PRO A 192 -20.16 -11.82 0.75
C PRO A 192 -19.54 -11.09 1.96
N ILE A 193 -18.22 -11.15 2.16
CA ILE A 193 -17.59 -10.62 3.38
C ILE A 193 -17.06 -9.20 3.13
N GLY A 194 -17.57 -8.24 3.90
CA GLY A 194 -17.10 -6.85 3.89
C GLY A 194 -16.14 -6.59 5.05
N LEU A 195 -14.92 -6.17 4.77
CA LEU A 195 -13.89 -5.91 5.76
C LEU A 195 -13.64 -4.41 5.92
N VAL A 196 -13.41 -3.98 7.16
CA VAL A 196 -12.90 -2.67 7.53
C VAL A 196 -11.67 -2.88 8.40
N GLY A 197 -10.59 -2.13 8.16
CA GLY A 197 -9.46 -2.23 9.07
C GLY A 197 -8.48 -1.07 9.12
N ALA A 198 -8.01 -0.81 10.34
CA ALA A 198 -6.92 0.12 10.66
C ALA A 198 -5.57 -0.62 10.71
N SER A 199 -5.39 -1.64 9.87
CA SER A 199 -4.17 -2.44 9.77
C SER A 199 -4.04 -3.01 8.36
N GLY A 200 -3.07 -2.51 7.58
CA GLY A 200 -2.88 -2.94 6.18
C GLY A 200 -2.61 -4.43 6.05
N THR A 201 -1.53 -4.93 6.67
CA THR A 201 -1.18 -6.36 6.64
C THR A 201 -2.21 -7.24 7.35
N GLY A 202 -2.90 -6.73 8.38
CA GLY A 202 -4.03 -7.42 8.99
C GLY A 202 -5.18 -7.64 8.01
N LEU A 203 -5.52 -6.62 7.22
CA LEU A 203 -6.54 -6.68 6.18
C LEU A 203 -6.14 -7.66 5.06
N GLN A 204 -4.87 -7.62 4.63
CA GLN A 204 -4.33 -8.59 3.67
C GLN A 204 -4.44 -10.02 4.20
N ALA A 205 -3.94 -10.27 5.41
CA ALA A 205 -3.93 -11.61 6.00
C ALA A 205 -5.33 -12.21 6.12
N VAL A 206 -6.31 -11.45 6.61
CA VAL A 206 -7.70 -11.93 6.72
C VAL A 206 -8.33 -12.12 5.35
N SER A 207 -8.13 -11.18 4.41
CA SER A 207 -8.67 -11.32 3.05
C SER A 207 -8.15 -12.57 2.33
N CYS A 208 -6.85 -12.85 2.45
CA CYS A 208 -6.23 -14.06 1.91
C CYS A 208 -6.71 -15.31 2.63
N ALA A 209 -6.87 -15.28 3.96
CA ALA A 209 -7.37 -16.43 4.70
C ALA A 209 -8.83 -16.76 4.34
N VAL A 210 -9.68 -15.75 4.19
CA VAL A 210 -11.06 -15.92 3.67
C VAL A 210 -11.06 -16.55 2.28
N ASP A 211 -10.13 -16.12 1.42
CA ASP A 211 -9.92 -16.71 0.09
C ASP A 211 -9.35 -18.15 0.14
N THR A 212 -8.52 -18.49 1.11
CA THR A 212 -8.09 -19.89 1.28
C THR A 212 -9.22 -20.77 1.79
N LEU A 213 -10.12 -20.23 2.61
CA LEU A 213 -11.24 -20.94 3.25
C LEU A 213 -12.47 -21.15 2.37
N GLY A 214 -12.42 -20.80 1.09
CA GLY A 214 -13.54 -21.05 0.17
C GLY A 214 -14.58 -19.92 0.06
N SER A 215 -14.44 -18.79 0.75
CA SER A 215 -15.32 -17.60 0.59
C SER A 215 -14.63 -16.42 -0.12
N GLY A 216 -15.22 -15.24 -0.15
CA GLY A 216 -14.66 -14.09 -0.86
C GLY A 216 -15.06 -12.74 -0.27
N ILE A 217 -14.42 -11.70 -0.79
CA ILE A 217 -14.51 -10.33 -0.28
C ILE A 217 -15.43 -9.48 -1.16
N SER A 218 -16.41 -8.80 -0.55
CA SER A 218 -17.24 -7.79 -1.19
C SER A 218 -16.46 -6.48 -1.27
N GLN A 219 -15.88 -6.03 -0.17
CA GLN A 219 -15.02 -4.86 -0.08
C GLN A 219 -14.03 -5.07 1.07
N ALA A 220 -12.83 -4.52 0.97
CA ALA A 220 -11.91 -4.38 2.10
C ALA A 220 -11.47 -2.93 2.20
N ILE A 221 -11.95 -2.21 3.21
CA ILE A 221 -11.75 -0.77 3.36
C ILE A 221 -10.69 -0.52 4.44
N GLY A 222 -9.52 -0.08 4.01
CA GLY A 222 -8.47 0.38 4.93
C GLY A 222 -8.77 1.79 5.43
N THR A 223 -8.54 2.07 6.70
CA THR A 223 -8.94 3.35 7.32
C THR A 223 -7.78 4.24 7.76
N GLY A 224 -6.56 3.70 7.75
CA GLY A 224 -5.34 4.34 8.25
C GLY A 224 -4.99 3.84 9.66
N GLY A 225 -3.70 3.67 9.94
CA GLY A 225 -3.22 3.03 11.18
C GLY A 225 -3.63 3.75 12.47
N ARG A 226 -3.94 5.05 12.40
CA ARG A 226 -4.33 5.88 13.54
C ARG A 226 -5.83 6.09 13.67
N ASP A 227 -6.65 5.52 12.78
CA ASP A 227 -8.09 5.79 12.74
C ASP A 227 -8.77 5.46 14.07
N LEU A 228 -8.33 4.39 14.74
CA LEU A 228 -8.90 3.95 16.03
C LEU A 228 -8.23 4.57 17.27
N SER A 229 -7.44 5.64 17.08
CA SER A 229 -6.93 6.45 18.19
C SER A 229 -8.04 7.34 18.77
N SER A 230 -7.87 7.79 20.02
CA SER A 230 -8.81 8.70 20.68
C SER A 230 -9.02 10.01 19.92
N ARG A 231 -7.97 10.57 19.29
CA ARG A 231 -8.04 11.82 18.52
C ARG A 231 -8.85 11.67 17.23
N VAL A 232 -8.66 10.58 16.50
CA VAL A 232 -9.33 10.36 15.21
C VAL A 232 -10.73 9.78 15.40
N ALA A 233 -10.94 8.98 16.45
CA ALA A 233 -12.23 8.46 16.91
C ALA A 233 -12.96 7.58 15.88
N GLY A 234 -12.23 6.76 15.12
CA GLY A 234 -12.78 5.75 14.23
C GLY A 234 -13.65 6.31 13.10
N ARG A 235 -13.42 7.55 12.66
CA ARG A 235 -14.30 8.27 11.72
C ARG A 235 -14.48 7.50 10.41
N THR A 236 -13.39 7.09 9.78
CA THR A 236 -13.47 6.34 8.53
C THR A 236 -14.00 4.93 8.79
N THR A 237 -13.61 4.29 9.90
CA THR A 237 -14.16 2.98 10.30
C THR A 237 -15.69 3.00 10.41
N ARG A 238 -16.25 4.01 11.08
CA ARG A 238 -17.70 4.16 11.24
C ARG A 238 -18.41 4.33 9.91
N GLN A 239 -17.89 5.21 9.05
CA GLN A 239 -18.43 5.42 7.69
C GLN A 239 -18.35 4.15 6.85
N ALA A 240 -17.23 3.44 6.89
CA ALA A 240 -17.03 2.20 6.14
C ALA A 240 -18.00 1.11 6.59
N LEU A 241 -18.18 0.92 7.90
CA LEU A 241 -19.15 -0.03 8.45
C LEU A 241 -20.58 0.31 8.03
N GLU A 242 -20.96 1.59 8.02
CA GLU A 242 -22.28 2.05 7.56
C GLU A 242 -22.51 1.76 6.07
N LEU A 243 -21.49 1.99 5.24
CA LEU A 243 -21.58 1.69 3.81
C LEU A 243 -21.74 0.19 3.55
N LEU A 244 -20.94 -0.63 4.23
CA LEU A 244 -21.00 -2.08 4.10
C LEU A 244 -22.28 -2.68 4.69
N SER A 245 -22.88 -2.06 5.71
CA SER A 245 -24.18 -2.50 6.22
C SER A 245 -25.31 -2.28 5.21
N ARG A 246 -25.19 -1.27 4.33
CA ARG A 246 -26.16 -0.98 3.26
C ARG A 246 -25.87 -1.71 1.96
N ASP A 247 -24.65 -2.19 1.75
CA ASP A 247 -24.27 -2.96 0.57
C ASP A 247 -25.02 -4.31 0.53
N PRO A 248 -25.88 -4.58 -0.47
CA PRO A 248 -26.62 -5.83 -0.57
C PRO A 248 -25.72 -7.05 -0.78
N ASP A 249 -24.52 -6.89 -1.34
CA ASP A 249 -23.59 -8.00 -1.58
C ASP A 249 -22.84 -8.40 -0.32
N THR A 250 -22.69 -7.47 0.63
CA THR A 250 -22.08 -7.74 1.93
C THR A 250 -23.08 -8.41 2.87
N LYS A 251 -22.80 -9.63 3.35
CA LYS A 251 -23.65 -10.35 4.32
C LYS A 251 -23.05 -10.38 5.73
N VAL A 252 -21.73 -10.40 5.84
CA VAL A 252 -20.99 -10.44 7.12
C VAL A 252 -19.95 -9.33 7.12
N LEU A 253 -19.80 -8.64 8.26
CA LEU A 253 -18.84 -7.57 8.46
C LEU A 253 -17.63 -8.06 9.26
N GLY A 254 -16.43 -7.62 8.88
CA GLY A 254 -15.20 -7.81 9.64
C GLY A 254 -14.58 -6.49 10.04
N LEU A 255 -14.21 -6.34 11.32
CA LEU A 255 -13.44 -5.20 11.82
C LEU A 255 -12.07 -5.67 12.31
N ILE A 256 -10.99 -5.23 11.66
CA ILE A 256 -9.63 -5.70 11.93
C ILE A 256 -8.73 -4.54 12.33
N SER A 257 -8.05 -4.66 13.46
CA SER A 257 -7.14 -3.61 13.92
C SER A 257 -6.09 -4.15 14.87
N LYS A 258 -5.01 -3.39 15.07
CA LYS A 258 -4.22 -3.42 16.31
C LYS A 258 -5.11 -3.01 17.50
N PRO A 259 -4.70 -3.22 18.76
CA PRO A 259 -5.51 -2.83 19.90
C PRO A 259 -5.88 -1.33 19.82
N PRO A 260 -7.18 -0.99 19.72
CA PRO A 260 -7.64 0.39 19.62
C PRO A 260 -7.56 1.11 20.98
N ASP A 261 -7.84 2.42 20.97
CA ASP A 261 -8.20 3.11 22.22
C ASP A 261 -9.45 2.44 22.84
N PRO A 262 -9.47 2.14 24.16
CA PRO A 262 -10.57 1.39 24.78
C PRO A 262 -11.94 2.04 24.61
N ALA A 263 -12.04 3.37 24.70
CA ALA A 263 -13.32 4.06 24.54
C ALA A 263 -13.81 3.96 23.10
N VAL A 264 -12.90 4.11 22.13
CA VAL A 264 -13.20 3.93 20.71
C VAL A 264 -13.62 2.49 20.42
N ALA A 265 -12.99 1.51 21.06
CA ALA A 265 -13.33 0.09 20.93
C ALA A 265 -14.77 -0.19 21.37
N THR A 266 -15.13 0.28 22.58
CA THR A 266 -16.48 0.12 23.14
C THR A 266 -17.53 0.76 22.24
N ASP A 267 -17.28 1.99 21.79
CA ASP A 267 -18.19 2.73 20.90
C ASP A 267 -18.37 2.03 19.55
N LEU A 268 -17.29 1.52 18.95
CA LEU A 268 -17.36 0.82 17.67
C LEU A 268 -18.03 -0.54 17.75
N ILE A 269 -17.82 -1.29 18.84
CA ILE A 269 -18.51 -2.57 19.08
C ILE A 269 -20.02 -2.32 19.23
N ALA A 270 -20.41 -1.32 20.04
CA ALA A 270 -21.80 -0.95 20.20
C ALA A 270 -22.43 -0.48 18.88
N TYR A 271 -21.71 0.34 18.12
CA TYR A 271 -22.14 0.79 16.80
C TYR A 271 -22.30 -0.38 15.82
N ALA A 272 -21.31 -1.26 15.72
CA ALA A 272 -21.35 -2.41 14.83
C ALA A 272 -22.52 -3.35 15.14
N ASN A 273 -22.83 -3.55 16.42
CA ASN A 273 -24.01 -4.32 16.84
C ASN A 273 -25.34 -3.73 16.34
N SER A 274 -25.42 -2.40 16.16
CA SER A 274 -26.62 -1.72 15.68
C SER A 274 -26.87 -1.84 14.17
N LEU A 275 -25.90 -2.35 13.39
CA LEU A 275 -25.95 -2.35 11.92
C LEU A 275 -26.76 -3.51 11.31
N GLY A 276 -27.27 -4.42 12.13
CA GLY A 276 -28.17 -5.50 11.70
C GLY A 276 -27.51 -6.68 10.95
N LYS A 277 -26.24 -6.57 10.55
CA LYS A 277 -25.46 -7.69 9.99
C LYS A 277 -24.59 -8.36 11.06
N PRO A 278 -24.28 -9.67 10.95
CA PRO A 278 -23.26 -10.30 11.77
C PRO A 278 -21.90 -9.60 11.59
N VAL A 279 -21.17 -9.43 12.69
CA VAL A 279 -19.88 -8.74 12.74
C VAL A 279 -18.86 -9.60 13.47
N VAL A 280 -17.68 -9.77 12.90
CA VAL A 280 -16.53 -10.37 13.57
C VAL A 280 -15.46 -9.31 13.78
N VAL A 281 -14.99 -9.16 15.01
CA VAL A 281 -14.00 -8.15 15.41
C VAL A 281 -12.70 -8.85 15.78
N GLY A 282 -11.64 -8.58 15.02
CA GLY A 282 -10.29 -9.09 15.25
C GLY A 282 -9.35 -7.97 15.72
N PHE A 283 -9.31 -7.72 17.03
CA PHE A 283 -8.32 -6.82 17.64
C PHE A 283 -7.06 -7.61 18.02
N VAL A 284 -6.04 -7.55 17.17
CA VAL A 284 -4.83 -8.37 17.26
C VAL A 284 -4.11 -8.10 18.58
N GLY A 285 -3.87 -9.15 19.37
CA GLY A 285 -3.10 -9.07 20.61
C GLY A 285 -3.84 -8.48 21.81
N GLY A 286 -5.14 -8.15 21.68
CA GLY A 286 -5.90 -7.46 22.73
C GLY A 286 -7.14 -8.19 23.26
N GLY A 287 -7.46 -9.41 22.82
CA GLY A 287 -8.77 -10.01 23.10
C GLY A 287 -8.80 -11.51 23.38
N SER A 288 -9.84 -11.91 24.12
CA SER A 288 -10.34 -13.29 24.23
C SER A 288 -11.43 -13.53 23.17
N ASN A 289 -11.75 -14.79 22.90
CA ASN A 289 -12.90 -15.12 22.06
C ASN A 289 -14.20 -14.90 22.84
N GLN A 290 -15.11 -14.09 22.32
CA GLN A 290 -16.39 -13.80 22.99
C GLN A 290 -17.50 -13.61 21.98
N ASP A 291 -18.62 -14.30 22.17
CA ASP A 291 -19.85 -14.08 21.39
C ASP A 291 -20.77 -13.10 22.14
N LEU A 292 -21.02 -11.95 21.55
CA LEU A 292 -21.93 -10.91 22.04
C LEU A 292 -23.24 -10.91 21.22
N GLY A 293 -23.54 -12.01 20.53
CA GLY A 293 -24.74 -12.20 19.70
C GLY A 293 -24.46 -11.90 18.23
N ARG A 294 -24.69 -10.65 17.81
CA ARG A 294 -24.38 -10.23 16.43
C ARG A 294 -22.90 -9.90 16.25
N VAL A 295 -22.22 -9.51 17.33
CA VAL A 295 -20.79 -9.21 17.32
C VAL A 295 -20.04 -10.37 17.97
N GLU A 296 -19.04 -10.88 17.28
CA GLU A 296 -18.14 -11.91 17.80
C GLU A 296 -16.70 -11.37 17.85
N LEU A 297 -16.08 -11.40 19.02
CA LEU A 297 -14.67 -11.05 19.21
C LEU A 297 -13.81 -12.28 18.93
N ALA A 298 -12.78 -12.10 18.09
CA ALA A 298 -11.82 -13.14 17.73
C ALA A 298 -10.40 -12.75 18.18
N SER A 299 -9.69 -13.67 18.81
CA SER A 299 -8.37 -13.42 19.40
C SER A 299 -7.21 -13.39 18.40
N SER A 300 -7.43 -13.84 17.16
CA SER A 300 -6.40 -13.88 16.12
C SER A 300 -6.96 -13.58 14.73
N LEU A 301 -6.09 -13.22 13.79
CA LEU A 301 -6.48 -12.99 12.39
C LEU A 301 -7.02 -14.27 11.72
N ALA A 302 -6.38 -15.42 12.00
CA ALA A 302 -6.84 -16.71 11.49
C ALA A 302 -8.25 -17.03 12.01
N ARG A 303 -8.47 -16.86 13.33
CA ARG A 303 -9.79 -17.06 13.93
C ARG A 303 -10.82 -16.08 13.37
N THR A 304 -10.43 -14.83 13.15
CA THR A 304 -11.29 -13.82 12.54
C THR A 304 -11.79 -14.31 11.17
N ALA A 305 -10.90 -14.81 10.31
CA ALA A 305 -11.26 -15.34 9.00
C ALA A 305 -12.20 -16.56 9.09
N GLU A 306 -11.90 -17.54 9.95
CA GLU A 306 -12.75 -18.71 10.18
C GLU A 306 -14.18 -18.30 10.55
N ARG A 307 -14.32 -17.33 11.46
CA ARG A 307 -15.62 -16.88 11.95
C ARG A 307 -16.38 -16.04 10.93
N LEU A 308 -15.67 -15.27 10.10
CA LEU A 308 -16.28 -14.56 8.98
C LEU A 308 -16.88 -15.52 7.94
N VAL A 309 -16.21 -16.65 7.68
CA VAL A 309 -16.69 -17.65 6.72
C VAL A 309 -17.81 -18.52 7.30
N ALA A 310 -17.84 -18.71 8.61
CA ALA A 310 -18.83 -19.55 9.28
C ALA A 310 -20.18 -18.86 9.56
N ARG A 311 -20.28 -17.54 9.38
CA ARG A 311 -21.49 -16.73 9.61
C ARG A 311 -22.28 -16.53 8.32
#